data_AF-A0A523EJL7-F1
#
_entry.id   AF-A0A523EJL7-F1
#
_cell.length_a   1.000
_cell.length_b   1.000
_cell.length_c   1.000
_cell.angle_alpha   90.00
_cell.angle_beta   90.00
_cell.angle_gamma   90.00
#
_symmetry.space_group_name_H-M   'P 1'
#
loop_
_entity.id
_entity.type
_entity.pdbx_description
1 polymer ?
#
loop_
_entity_poly.entity_id
_entity_poly.type
_entity_poly.pdbx_seq_one_letter_code
_entity_poly.pdbx_strand_id
1 'polypeptide(L)'
;MSLVNQRLEGSDAFAGAGLWCVPVEHEGNQNSSEEEVEAVAGIVESLLGGGVTWCDKNGEIRPLAREDILIVAPYNAQVSDLGQRLPEARIGTVDKFQGQEAPIVI
;
A
#
# COMPACT_ATOMS: atom_id res chain seq x y z
N MET A 1 5.60 -22.91 8.21
CA MET A 1 6.50 -21.77 7.91
C MET A 1 5.97 -20.58 8.70
N SER A 2 6.81 -19.94 9.50
CA SER A 2 6.36 -18.91 10.44
C SER A 2 6.41 -17.53 9.76
N LEU A 3 5.28 -16.84 9.68
CA LEU A 3 5.18 -15.43 9.26
C LEU A 3 5.71 -14.47 10.34
N VAL A 4 6.09 -14.97 11.53
CA VAL A 4 6.48 -14.21 12.73
C VAL A 4 7.62 -13.22 12.50
N ASN A 5 8.41 -13.39 11.43
CA ASN A 5 9.60 -12.55 11.20
C ASN A 5 9.35 -11.38 10.24
N GLN A 6 8.26 -11.40 9.49
CA GLN A 6 7.97 -10.38 8.48
C GLN A 6 7.52 -9.08 9.14
N ARG A 7 8.13 -7.95 8.78
CA ARG A 7 7.78 -6.65 9.36
C ARG A 7 8.33 -5.47 8.58
N LEU A 8 7.63 -4.35 8.67
CA LEU A 8 8.14 -3.03 8.32
C LEU A 8 8.90 -2.42 9.50
N GLU A 9 10.02 -1.78 9.22
CA GLU A 9 10.83 -1.05 10.19
C GLU A 9 11.10 0.36 9.67
N GLY A 10 11.26 1.34 10.58
CA GLY A 10 11.62 2.72 10.22
C GLY A 10 10.43 3.62 9.83
N SER A 11 9.20 3.11 9.84
CA SER A 11 7.98 3.93 9.73
C SER A 11 7.39 4.22 11.11
N ASP A 12 7.12 5.48 11.42
CA ASP A 12 6.44 5.87 12.67
C ASP A 12 4.96 5.47 12.68
N ALA A 13 4.33 5.45 11.49
CA ALA A 13 2.90 5.15 11.34
C ALA A 13 2.62 3.65 11.11
N PHE A 14 3.53 2.95 10.44
CA PHE A 14 3.33 1.57 9.97
C PHE A 14 4.53 0.68 10.32
N ALA A 15 4.70 0.35 11.61
CA ALA A 15 5.79 -0.49 12.10
C ALA A 15 5.30 -1.89 12.51
N GLY A 16 6.08 -2.92 12.17
CA GLY A 16 5.78 -4.31 12.50
C GLY A 16 5.06 -5.05 11.37
N ALA A 17 4.28 -6.06 11.74
CA ALA A 17 3.43 -6.82 10.85
C ALA A 17 1.98 -6.67 11.30
N GLY A 18 1.05 -6.50 10.36
CA GLY A 18 -0.36 -6.47 10.70
C GLY A 18 -1.22 -5.69 9.73
N LEU A 19 -2.41 -5.33 10.22
CA LEU A 19 -3.39 -4.51 9.53
C LEU A 19 -3.45 -3.15 10.20
N TRP A 20 -3.42 -2.10 9.41
CA TRP A 20 -3.66 -0.73 9.85
C TRP A 20 -4.94 -0.21 9.21
N CYS A 21 -5.74 0.53 9.97
CA CYS A 21 -6.91 1.22 9.47
C CYS A 21 -6.63 2.72 9.49
N VAL A 22 -6.66 3.34 8.31
CA VAL A 22 -6.49 4.79 8.14
C VAL A 22 -7.85 5.35 7.72
N PRO A 23 -8.62 5.95 8.65
CA PRO A 23 -9.90 6.56 8.29
C PRO A 23 -9.66 7.80 7.44
N VAL A 24 -10.42 7.93 6.36
CA VAL A 24 -10.43 9.10 5.48
C VAL A 24 -11.82 9.73 5.53
N GLU A 25 -11.89 10.98 5.94
CA GLU A 25 -13.15 11.73 5.93
C GLU A 25 -13.49 12.10 4.49
N HIS A 26 -14.68 11.72 4.04
CA HIS A 26 -15.20 12.05 2.72
C HIS A 26 -16.73 12.10 2.71
N GLU A 27 -17.35 12.80 1.76
CA GLU A 27 -18.80 12.89 1.64
C GLU A 27 -19.23 12.95 0.17
N GLY A 28 -20.29 12.21 -0.19
CA GLY A 28 -20.89 12.28 -1.53
C GLY A 28 -20.16 11.51 -2.64
N ASN A 29 -19.09 10.80 -2.31
CA ASN A 29 -18.34 9.96 -3.24
C ASN A 29 -19.12 8.71 -3.66
N GLN A 30 -18.85 8.22 -4.87
CA GLN A 30 -19.52 7.05 -5.44
C GLN A 30 -18.52 5.93 -5.73
N ASN A 31 -17.94 5.95 -6.93
CA ASN A 31 -17.00 4.93 -7.42
C ASN A 31 -15.54 5.41 -7.42
N SER A 32 -15.30 6.67 -7.09
CA SER A 32 -14.00 7.20 -6.71
C SER A 32 -14.12 8.28 -5.62
N SER A 33 -13.02 8.53 -4.92
CA SER A 33 -12.85 9.55 -3.87
C SER A 33 -11.46 10.18 -4.01
N GLU A 34 -11.41 11.48 -4.29
CA GLU A 34 -10.16 12.24 -4.37
C GLU A 34 -9.43 12.24 -3.02
N GLU A 35 -10.18 12.28 -1.92
CA GLU A 35 -9.65 12.24 -0.56
C GLU A 35 -8.92 10.92 -0.28
N GLU A 36 -9.52 9.79 -0.67
CA GLU A 36 -8.85 8.49 -0.55
C GLU A 36 -7.66 8.37 -1.48
N VAL A 37 -7.73 8.93 -2.71
CA VAL A 37 -6.59 8.93 -3.63
C VAL A 37 -5.40 9.65 -3.02
N GLU A 38 -5.60 10.83 -2.44
CA GLU A 38 -4.52 11.59 -1.79
C GLU A 38 -4.04 10.93 -0.50
N ALA A 39 -4.93 10.32 0.29
CA ALA A 39 -4.53 9.58 1.48
C ALA A 39 -3.64 8.37 1.12
N VAL A 40 -4.03 7.59 0.12
CA VAL A 40 -3.23 6.46 -0.38
C VAL A 40 -1.88 6.95 -0.92
N ALA A 41 -1.88 8.04 -1.70
CA ALA A 41 -0.65 8.62 -2.21
C ALA A 41 0.30 9.07 -1.10
N GLY A 42 -0.22 9.75 -0.07
CA GLY A 42 0.57 10.16 1.09
C GLY A 42 1.16 8.98 1.86
N ILE A 43 0.41 7.87 1.99
CA ILE A 43 0.91 6.63 2.60
C ILE A 43 2.07 6.07 1.77
N VAL A 44 1.90 5.94 0.45
CA VAL A 44 2.93 5.41 -0.46
C VAL A 44 4.19 6.28 -0.42
N GLU A 45 4.04 7.60 -0.50
CA GLU A 45 5.15 8.55 -0.47
C GLU A 45 5.90 8.50 0.88
N SER A 46 5.17 8.41 2.00
CA SER A 46 5.76 8.27 3.34
C SER A 46 6.56 6.97 3.47
N LEU A 47 6.00 5.85 3.01
CA LEU A 47 6.66 4.55 3.05
C LEU A 47 7.92 4.50 2.18
N LEU A 48 7.90 5.12 1.00
CA LEU A 48 9.04 5.13 0.08
C LEU A 48 10.08 6.22 0.42
N GLY A 49 9.68 7.29 1.11
CA GLY A 49 10.57 8.40 1.48
C GLY A 49 11.32 8.23 2.80
N GLY A 50 10.83 7.38 3.71
CA GLY A 50 11.22 7.38 5.13
C GLY A 50 12.40 6.50 5.56
N GLY A 51 13.24 5.99 4.65
CA GLY A 51 14.26 5.00 5.01
C GLY A 51 13.67 3.70 5.56
N VAL A 52 12.38 3.45 5.25
CA VAL A 52 11.62 2.28 5.67
C VAL A 52 12.24 1.03 5.05
N THR A 53 12.38 -0.02 5.86
CA THR A 53 12.89 -1.30 5.41
C THR A 53 11.86 -2.40 5.62
N TRP A 54 11.90 -3.39 4.73
CA TRP A 54 11.15 -4.62 4.85
C TRP A 54 12.07 -5.74 5.33
N CYS A 55 11.66 -6.45 6.38
CA CYS A 55 12.26 -7.71 6.79
C CYS A 55 11.43 -8.87 6.25
N ASP A 56 12.04 -9.76 5.49
CA ASP A 56 11.36 -10.92 4.92
C ASP A 56 11.25 -12.11 5.90
N LYS A 57 10.67 -13.22 5.43
CA LYS A 57 10.50 -14.44 6.24
C LYS A 57 11.82 -15.10 6.65
N ASN A 58 12.90 -14.87 5.91
CA ASN A 58 14.23 -15.39 6.18
C ASN A 58 15.03 -14.47 7.10
N GLY A 59 14.49 -13.30 7.45
CA GLY A 59 15.16 -12.29 8.25
C GLY A 59 16.03 -11.33 7.43
N GLU A 60 15.97 -11.40 6.10
CA GLU A 60 16.70 -10.46 5.24
C GLU A 60 16.02 -9.10 5.28
N ILE A 61 16.81 -8.06 5.55
CA ILE A 61 16.35 -6.68 5.64
C ILE A 61 16.84 -5.94 4.40
N ARG A 62 15.92 -5.24 3.73
CA ARG A 62 16.26 -4.37 2.60
C ARG A 62 15.38 -3.13 2.58
N PRO A 63 15.81 -2.06 1.90
CA PRO A 63 14.95 -0.91 1.63
C PRO A 63 13.64 -1.34 0.98
N LEU A 64 12.54 -0.75 1.44
CA LEU A 64 11.24 -0.90 0.81
C LEU A 64 11.30 -0.23 -0.57
N ALA A 65 10.80 -0.92 -1.59
CA ALA A 65 10.76 -0.43 -2.96
C ALA A 65 9.30 -0.31 -3.44
N ARG A 66 9.09 0.43 -4.53
CA ARG A 66 7.74 0.64 -5.08
C ARG A 66 7.08 -0.68 -5.49
N GLU A 67 7.86 -1.66 -5.95
CA GLU A 67 7.34 -2.97 -6.35
C GLU A 67 6.79 -3.78 -5.17
N ASP A 68 7.13 -3.40 -3.94
CA ASP A 68 6.66 -4.04 -2.72
C ASP A 68 5.27 -3.60 -2.27
N ILE A 69 4.72 -2.55 -2.92
CA ILE A 69 3.42 -1.99 -2.60
C ILE A 69 2.44 -2.34 -3.72
N LEU A 70 1.33 -2.97 -3.34
CA LEU A 70 0.22 -3.30 -4.21
C LEU A 70 -1.02 -2.55 -3.72
N ILE A 71 -1.68 -1.81 -4.61
CA ILE A 71 -2.84 -1.00 -4.26
C ILE A 71 -4.09 -1.61 -4.91
N VAL A 72 -5.10 -1.94 -4.10
CA VAL A 72 -6.36 -2.50 -4.56
C VAL A 72 -7.51 -1.50 -4.39
N ALA A 73 -8.34 -1.38 -5.43
CA ALA A 73 -9.59 -0.64 -5.33
C ALA A 73 -10.73 -1.42 -5.98
N PRO A 74 -11.95 -1.37 -5.43
CA PRO A 74 -13.08 -2.16 -5.94
C PRO A 74 -13.60 -1.66 -7.29
N TYR A 75 -13.33 -0.40 -7.65
CA TYR A 75 -13.89 0.25 -8.84
C TYR A 75 -12.80 0.74 -9.79
N ASN A 76 -13.02 0.56 -11.10
CA ASN A 76 -12.09 1.01 -12.13
C ASN A 76 -11.92 2.54 -12.19
N ALA A 77 -12.91 3.31 -11.73
CA ALA A 77 -12.80 4.76 -11.61
C ALA A 77 -11.70 5.13 -10.59
N GLN A 78 -11.79 4.60 -9.36
CA GLN A 78 -10.73 4.75 -8.35
C GLN A 78 -9.36 4.24 -8.83
N VAL A 79 -9.30 3.10 -9.51
CA VAL A 79 -8.05 2.57 -10.10
C VAL A 79 -7.44 3.55 -11.10
N SER A 80 -8.26 4.18 -11.94
CA SER A 80 -7.81 5.19 -12.90
C SER A 80 -7.26 6.42 -12.20
N ASP A 81 -7.98 6.94 -11.20
CA ASP A 81 -7.58 8.17 -10.48
C ASP A 81 -6.29 7.93 -9.68
N LEU A 82 -6.18 6.80 -8.99
CA LEU A 82 -4.93 6.36 -8.35
C LEU A 82 -3.78 6.22 -9.35
N GLY A 83 -4.05 5.66 -10.53
CA GLY A 83 -3.04 5.48 -11.57
C GLY A 83 -2.51 6.80 -12.14
N GLN A 84 -3.35 7.83 -12.18
CA GLN A 84 -2.94 9.19 -12.54
C GLN A 84 -2.10 9.84 -11.44
N ARG A 85 -2.50 9.66 -10.17
CA ARG A 85 -1.81 10.25 -9.01
C ARG A 85 -0.49 9.57 -8.65
N LEU A 86 -0.39 8.26 -8.89
CA LEU A 86 0.76 7.41 -8.58
C LEU A 86 1.21 6.67 -9.84
N PRO A 87 1.88 7.37 -10.79
CA PRO A 87 2.39 6.72 -11.99
C PRO A 87 3.37 5.60 -11.62
N GLU A 88 3.34 4.52 -12.39
CA GLU A 88 4.18 3.33 -12.22
C GLU A 88 3.88 2.49 -10.96
N ALA A 89 2.88 2.84 -10.14
CA ALA A 89 2.47 2.01 -9.02
C ALA A 89 1.66 0.77 -9.47
N ARG A 90 1.72 -0.30 -8.68
CA ARG A 90 0.98 -1.54 -8.93
C ARG A 90 -0.46 -1.39 -8.45
N ILE A 91 -1.33 -0.84 -9.29
CA ILE A 91 -2.74 -0.56 -8.95
C ILE A 91 -3.70 -1.42 -9.77
N GLY A 92 -4.82 -1.82 -9.17
CA GLY A 92 -5.88 -2.54 -9.87
C GLY A 92 -7.01 -3.03 -8.96
N THR A 93 -7.95 -3.76 -9.55
CA THR A 93 -8.99 -4.45 -8.77
C THR A 93 -8.44 -5.74 -8.16
N VAL A 94 -9.17 -6.30 -7.19
CA VAL A 94 -8.84 -7.59 -6.58
C VAL A 94 -8.67 -8.68 -7.64
N ASP A 95 -9.52 -8.69 -8.68
CA ASP A 95 -9.46 -9.66 -9.77
C ASP A 95 -8.12 -9.65 -10.52
N LYS A 96 -7.51 -8.47 -10.67
CA LYS A 96 -6.20 -8.32 -11.34
C LYS A 96 -5.08 -9.00 -10.55
N PHE A 97 -5.22 -9.11 -9.24
CA PHE A 97 -4.16 -9.54 -8.33
C PHE A 97 -4.48 -10.83 -7.56
N GLN A 98 -5.48 -11.59 -7.97
CA GLN A 98 -5.77 -12.89 -7.35
C GLN A 98 -4.52 -13.80 -7.35
N GLY A 99 -4.19 -14.35 -6.18
CA GLY A 99 -3.03 -15.24 -6.00
C GLY A 99 -1.67 -14.53 -6.00
N GLN A 100 -1.63 -13.20 -6.01
CA GLN A 100 -0.40 -12.43 -5.81
C GLN A 100 -0.29 -11.98 -4.35
N GLU A 101 0.95 -11.88 -3.89
CA GLU A 101 1.29 -11.35 -2.57
C GLU A 101 2.28 -10.18 -2.75
N ALA A 102 2.24 -9.24 -1.82
CA ALA A 102 3.18 -8.15 -1.72
C ALA A 102 3.49 -7.89 -0.23
N PRO A 103 4.68 -7.38 0.11
CA PRO A 103 4.98 -6.95 1.48
C PRO A 103 3.94 -5.98 2.04
N ILE A 104 3.39 -5.08 1.20
CA ILE A 104 2.35 -4.13 1.58
C ILE A 104 1.20 -4.21 0.57
N VAL A 105 -0.02 -4.29 1.09
CA VAL A 105 -1.25 -4.09 0.33
C VAL A 105 -2.00 -2.91 0.94
N ILE A 106 -2.41 -1.97 0.10
CA ILE A 106 -3.26 -0.81 0.45
C ILE A 106 -4.62 -0.99 -0.20
#